data_AF-F3KFQ0-F1
#
_entry.id   AF-F3KFQ0-F1
#
_cell.length_a   1.000
_cell.length_b   1.000
_cell.length_c   1.000
_cell.angle_alpha   90.00
_cell.angle_beta   90.00
_cell.angle_gamma   90.00
#
_symmetry.space_group_name_H-M   'P 1'
#
loop_
_entity.id
_entity.type
_entity.pdbx_description
1 polymer ?
#
loop_
_entity_poly.entity_id
_entity_poly.type
_entity_poly.pdbx_seq_one_letter_code
_entity_poly.pdbx_strand_id
1 'polypeptide(L)'
;MLSLVLLSGFFSTAFSYAEVVIINSQNPLISFDRNELRAIFSMQHTQWKDGSSIKVFVYEDRHPTHQKFCKNVLEIFPYQLRKNWDRLIYSGTGKAPVLVKNKEEMLRVIAATPGAIGLY
;
A
#
# COMPACT_ATOMS: atom_id res chain seq x y z
N MET A 1 37.89 -44.32 14.84
CA MET A 1 36.50 -43.90 15.03
C MET A 1 36.32 -42.53 14.40
N LEU A 2 35.67 -42.46 13.23
CA LEU A 2 35.36 -41.20 12.53
C LEU A 2 34.13 -40.56 13.20
N SER A 3 34.17 -39.26 13.47
CA SER A 3 32.94 -38.47 13.62
C SER A 3 33.15 -37.10 12.97
N LEU A 4 32.48 -36.90 11.84
CA LEU A 4 32.46 -35.66 11.06
C LEU A 4 31.19 -34.89 11.45
N VAL A 5 31.33 -33.76 12.15
CA VAL A 5 30.20 -32.89 12.49
C VAL A 5 30.03 -31.86 11.39
N LEU A 6 29.02 -32.05 10.54
CA LEU A 6 28.58 -31.04 9.57
C LEU A 6 27.57 -30.12 10.26
N LEU A 7 28.04 -28.95 10.71
CA LEU A 7 27.18 -27.88 11.21
C LEU A 7 26.59 -27.13 10.00
N SER A 8 25.45 -27.59 9.48
CA SER A 8 24.73 -26.89 8.42
C SER A 8 24.04 -25.64 9.01
N GLY A 9 24.68 -24.49 8.85
CA GLY A 9 24.10 -23.20 9.17
C GLY A 9 22.92 -22.90 8.24
N PHE A 10 21.72 -22.77 8.81
CA PHE A 10 20.56 -22.20 8.11
C PHE A 10 20.84 -20.71 7.86
N PHE A 11 21.39 -20.39 6.68
CA PHE A 11 21.39 -19.01 6.19
C PHE A 11 19.96 -18.65 5.78
N SER A 12 19.22 -18.02 6.69
CA SER A 12 17.93 -17.42 6.37
C SER A 12 18.18 -16.13 5.60
N THR A 13 18.07 -16.16 4.27
CA THR A 13 18.10 -14.96 3.44
C THR A 13 16.84 -14.15 3.71
N ALA A 14 16.95 -13.07 4.49
CA ALA A 14 15.88 -12.11 4.63
C ALA A 14 15.68 -11.39 3.28
N PHE A 15 14.62 -11.73 2.55
CA PHE A 15 14.15 -10.94 1.42
C PHE A 15 13.59 -9.62 1.95
N SER A 16 14.33 -8.54 1.77
CA SER A 16 13.81 -7.18 1.97
C SER A 16 13.04 -6.80 0.71
N TYR A 17 11.71 -6.92 0.75
CA TYR A 17 10.85 -6.26 -0.23
C TYR A 17 10.95 -4.76 0.07
N ALA A 18 11.64 -4.01 -0.80
CA ALA A 18 11.49 -2.57 -0.82
C ALA A 18 10.00 -2.27 -0.95
N GLU A 19 9.45 -1.50 -0.01
CA GLU A 19 8.06 -1.08 -0.03
C GLU A 19 7.91 -0.06 -1.16
N VAL A 20 7.05 -0.37 -2.12
CA VAL A 20 6.93 0.40 -3.37
C VAL A 20 5.49 0.86 -3.52
N VAL A 21 5.31 2.14 -3.83
CA VAL A 21 4.03 2.66 -4.30
C VAL A 21 3.92 2.34 -5.78
N ILE A 22 2.83 1.69 -6.18
CA ILE A 22 2.54 1.40 -7.58
C ILE A 22 1.48 2.36 -8.07
N ILE A 23 1.76 3.03 -9.19
CA ILE A 23 0.83 3.91 -9.88
C ILE A 23 0.52 3.37 -11.28
N ASN A 24 -0.66 3.69 -11.80
CA ASN A 24 -0.97 3.41 -13.21
C ASN A 24 0.00 4.19 -14.11
N SER A 25 0.48 3.56 -15.19
CA SER A 25 1.48 4.14 -16.11
C SER A 25 0.99 5.36 -16.90
N GLN A 26 -0.33 5.57 -16.97
CA GLN A 26 -0.93 6.75 -17.59
C GLN A 26 -0.90 7.99 -16.67
N ASN A 27 -0.56 7.82 -15.39
CA ASN A 27 -0.41 8.95 -14.48
C ASN A 27 0.92 9.66 -14.76
N PRO A 28 1.01 10.99 -14.54
CA PRO A 28 2.27 11.71 -14.64
C PRO A 28 3.32 11.11 -13.69
N LEU A 29 4.59 11.08 -14.11
CA LEU A 29 5.70 10.70 -13.24
C LEU A 29 5.82 11.74 -12.12
N ILE A 30 5.31 11.40 -10.93
CA ILE A 30 5.27 12.26 -9.76
C ILE A 30 6.11 11.62 -8.67
N SER A 31 7.07 12.38 -8.13
CA SER A 31 7.68 12.03 -6.85
C SER A 31 6.70 12.41 -5.74
N PHE A 32 6.26 11.43 -4.98
CA PHE A 32 5.42 11.68 -3.80
C PHE A 32 6.29 11.84 -2.56
N ASP A 33 6.03 12.89 -1.79
CA ASP A 33 6.52 12.90 -0.42
C ASP A 33 5.59 12.08 0.50
N ARG A 34 6.08 11.81 1.71
CA ARG A 34 5.35 11.03 2.72
C ARG A 34 3.98 11.64 3.06
N ASN A 35 3.89 12.96 3.15
CA ASN A 35 2.67 13.65 3.55
C ASN A 35 1.62 13.55 2.45
N GLU A 36 2.03 13.66 1.19
CA GLU A 36 1.16 13.47 0.03
C GLU A 36 0.62 12.04 -0.01
N LEU A 37 1.48 11.02 0.17
CA LEU A 37 1.02 9.63 0.28
C LEU A 37 0.04 9.47 1.45
N ARG A 38 0.33 10.04 2.62
CA ARG A 38 -0.58 9.96 3.77
C ARG A 38 -1.93 10.61 3.48
N ALA A 39 -1.95 11.75 2.79
CA ALA A 39 -3.17 12.45 2.41
C ALA A 39 -3.99 11.62 1.40
N ILE A 40 -3.33 11.02 0.40
CA ILE A 40 -3.99 10.18 -0.61
C ILE A 40 -4.56 8.91 0.04
N PHE A 41 -3.74 8.14 0.77
CA PHE A 41 -4.18 6.87 1.36
C PHE A 41 -5.18 7.08 2.51
N SER A 42 -5.17 8.25 3.17
CA SER A 42 -6.22 8.64 4.12
C SER A 42 -7.49 9.16 3.46
N MET A 43 -7.56 9.17 2.12
CA MET A 43 -8.68 9.67 1.32
C MET A 43 -8.97 11.17 1.52
N GLN A 44 -7.97 11.96 1.94
CA GLN A 44 -8.07 13.42 2.07
C GLN A 44 -7.83 14.10 0.71
N HIS A 45 -6.86 13.60 -0.05
CA HIS A 45 -6.63 13.99 -1.44
C HIS A 45 -7.20 12.93 -2.37
N THR A 46 -8.17 13.31 -3.20
CA THR A 46 -8.93 12.40 -4.07
C THR A 46 -8.80 12.73 -5.55
N GLN A 47 -8.00 13.74 -5.89
CA GLN A 47 -7.73 14.17 -7.26
C GLN A 47 -6.23 14.35 -7.49
N TRP A 48 -5.76 14.00 -8.67
CA TRP A 48 -4.43 14.30 -9.16
C TRP A 48 -4.30 15.79 -9.50
N LYS A 49 -3.07 16.26 -9.75
CA LYS A 49 -2.80 17.68 -10.08
C LYS A 49 -3.50 18.16 -11.36
N ASP A 50 -3.85 17.24 -12.26
CA ASP A 50 -4.62 17.52 -13.48
C ASP A 50 -6.15 17.49 -13.25
N GLY A 51 -6.61 17.26 -12.02
CA GLY A 51 -8.02 17.19 -11.65
C GLY A 51 -8.66 15.80 -11.82
N SER A 52 -7.96 14.83 -12.40
CA SER A 52 -8.49 13.47 -12.56
C SER A 52 -8.60 12.75 -11.21
N SER A 53 -9.58 11.86 -11.05
CA SER A 53 -9.84 11.20 -9.76
C SER A 53 -8.78 10.15 -9.42
N ILE A 54 -8.36 10.11 -8.16
CA ILE A 54 -7.49 9.07 -7.61
C ILE A 54 -8.33 7.84 -7.25
N LYS A 55 -7.89 6.66 -7.68
CA LYS A 55 -8.48 5.38 -7.25
C LYS A 55 -7.47 4.63 -6.38
N VAL A 56 -7.73 4.58 -5.08
CA VAL A 56 -6.82 3.98 -4.10
C VAL A 56 -7.17 2.51 -3.88
N PHE A 57 -6.17 1.64 -4.00
CA PHE A 57 -6.27 0.19 -3.74
C PHE A 57 -5.35 -0.21 -2.58
N VAL A 58 -5.87 -1.01 -1.64
CA VAL A 58 -5.14 -1.45 -0.44
C VAL A 58 -5.43 -2.92 -0.13
N TYR A 59 -4.56 -3.59 0.63
CA TYR A 59 -4.90 -4.87 1.25
C TYR A 59 -5.71 -4.66 2.53
N GLU A 60 -6.31 -5.74 3.03
CA GLU A 60 -6.94 -5.80 4.36
C GLU A 60 -6.00 -5.33 5.50
N ASP A 61 -6.57 -4.80 6.58
CA ASP A 61 -5.82 -4.17 7.69
C ASP A 61 -4.79 -5.11 8.34
N ARG A 62 -5.08 -6.41 8.35
CA ARG A 62 -4.22 -7.46 8.93
C ARG A 62 -3.17 -7.98 7.95
N HIS A 63 -3.22 -7.57 6.68
CA HIS A 63 -2.27 -8.02 5.68
C HIS A 63 -0.87 -7.48 6.01
N PRO A 64 0.18 -8.33 6.04
CA PRO A 64 1.52 -7.90 6.44
C PRO A 64 2.06 -6.73 5.63
N THR A 65 1.82 -6.71 4.31
CA THR A 65 2.21 -5.59 3.44
C THR A 65 1.50 -4.29 3.81
N HIS A 66 0.21 -4.33 4.15
CA HIS A 66 -0.52 -3.14 4.57
C HIS A 66 0.01 -2.60 5.90
N GLN A 67 0.27 -3.49 6.86
CA GLN A 67 0.82 -3.10 8.16
C GLN A 67 2.20 -2.46 8.03
N LYS A 68 3.06 -3.02 7.19
CA LYS A 68 4.38 -2.50 6.89
C LYS A 68 4.31 -1.14 6.20
N PHE A 69 3.52 -1.04 5.12
CA PHE A 69 3.28 0.20 4.40
C PHE A 69 2.79 1.33 5.31
N CYS A 70 1.79 1.07 6.17
CA CYS A 70 1.32 2.07 7.11
C CYS A 70 2.43 2.56 8.05
N LYS A 71 3.22 1.65 8.62
CA LYS A 71 4.23 2.00 9.63
C LYS A 71 5.46 2.67 9.02
N ASN A 72 5.96 2.14 7.91
CA ASN A 72 7.27 2.48 7.39
C ASN A 72 7.17 3.58 6.32
N VAL A 73 6.18 3.50 5.43
CA VAL A 73 5.93 4.52 4.40
C VAL A 73 5.10 5.65 4.98
N LEU A 74 3.94 5.35 5.58
CA LEU A 74 3.03 6.41 6.04
C LEU A 74 3.32 6.91 7.46
N GLU A 75 4.17 6.25 8.25
CA GLU A 75 4.43 6.59 9.67
C GLU A 75 3.16 6.72 10.52
N ILE A 76 2.17 5.85 10.26
CA ILE A 76 0.93 5.75 11.03
C ILE A 76 0.60 4.28 11.30
N PHE A 77 -0.28 4.04 12.26
CA PHE A 77 -0.78 2.69 12.49
C PHE A 77 -1.99 2.38 11.59
N PRO A 78 -2.17 1.12 11.15
CA PRO A 78 -3.32 0.73 10.31
C PRO A 78 -4.68 1.15 10.90
N TYR A 79 -4.85 1.05 12.21
CA TYR A 79 -6.10 1.44 12.88
C TYR A 79 -6.40 2.95 12.74
N GLN A 80 -5.38 3.80 12.63
CA GLN A 80 -5.57 5.24 12.45
C GLN A 80 -6.09 5.53 11.04
N LEU A 81 -5.55 4.81 10.05
CA LEU A 81 -5.98 4.89 8.67
C LEU A 81 -7.43 4.38 8.52
N ARG A 82 -7.74 3.21 9.10
CA ARG A 82 -9.10 2.66 9.20
C ARG A 82 -10.08 3.65 9.82
N LYS A 83 -9.73 4.25 10.96
CA LYS A 83 -10.57 5.23 11.66
C LYS A 83 -10.92 6.44 10.78
N ASN A 84 -9.98 6.89 9.94
CA ASN A 84 -10.24 7.98 8.99
C ASN A 84 -11.26 7.54 7.94
N TRP A 85 -11.10 6.36 7.36
CA TRP A 85 -12.03 5.82 6.38
C TRP A 85 -13.43 5.60 6.96
N ASP A 86 -13.53 5.04 8.16
CA ASP A 86 -14.80 4.80 8.85
C ASP A 86 -15.54 6.12 9.11
N ARG A 87 -14.82 7.18 9.49
CA ARG A 87 -15.40 8.51 9.64
C ARG A 87 -16.00 9.03 8.33
N LEU A 88 -15.31 8.85 7.20
CA LEU A 88 -15.81 9.26 5.89
C LEU A 88 -17.09 8.51 5.51
N ILE A 89 -17.11 7.19 5.75
CA ILE A 89 -18.27 6.35 5.47
C ILE A 89 -19.46 6.74 6.34
N TYR A 90 -19.28 6.80 7.67
CA TYR A 90 -20.39 7.02 8.60
C TYR A 90 -20.95 8.44 8.55
N SER A 91 -20.14 9.42 8.14
CA SER A 91 -20.63 10.79 7.91
C SER A 91 -21.21 11.00 6.51
N GLY A 92 -21.07 10.03 5.60
CA GLY A 92 -21.49 10.17 4.19
C GLY A 92 -20.64 11.16 3.39
N THR A 93 -19.48 11.57 3.90
CA THR A 93 -18.61 12.59 3.28
C THR A 93 -17.56 12.01 2.33
N GLY A 94 -17.45 10.68 2.25
CA GLY A 94 -16.52 10.03 1.36
C GLY A 94 -16.65 8.51 1.31
N LYS A 95 -15.70 7.88 0.64
CA LYS A 95 -15.60 6.42 0.49
C LYS A 95 -14.24 5.95 0.96
N ALA A 96 -14.18 4.73 1.46
CA ALA A 96 -12.90 4.05 1.72
C ALA A 96 -12.20 3.63 0.41
N PRO A 97 -10.90 3.32 0.47
CA PRO A 97 -10.19 2.65 -0.62
C PRO A 97 -10.82 1.30 -0.99
N VAL A 98 -10.48 0.81 -2.19
CA VAL A 98 -10.90 -0.50 -2.66
C VAL A 98 -9.93 -1.56 -2.13
N LEU A 99 -10.49 -2.65 -1.58
CA LEU A 99 -9.70 -3.77 -1.07
C LEU A 99 -9.33 -4.74 -2.18
N VAL A 100 -8.10 -5.24 -2.15
CA VAL A 100 -7.60 -6.32 -3.01
C VAL A 100 -7.08 -7.48 -2.15
N LYS A 101 -7.18 -8.70 -2.68
CA LYS A 101 -6.87 -9.94 -1.96
C LYS A 101 -5.40 -10.34 -2.04
N ASN A 102 -4.76 -10.04 -3.17
CA ASN A 102 -3.39 -10.47 -3.44
C ASN A 102 -2.68 -9.54 -4.43
N LYS A 103 -1.38 -9.80 -4.62
CA LYS A 103 -0.50 -9.05 -5.51
C LYS A 103 -1.00 -9.05 -6.94
N GLU A 104 -1.41 -10.20 -7.44
CA GLU A 104 -1.84 -10.36 -8.83
C GLU A 104 -3.07 -9.51 -9.11
N GLU A 105 -3.97 -9.41 -8.13
CA GLU A 105 -5.11 -8.51 -8.15
C GLU A 105 -4.68 -7.05 -8.10
N MET A 106 -3.80 -6.66 -7.17
CA MET A 106 -3.27 -5.29 -7.08
C MET A 106 -2.72 -4.81 -8.43
N LEU A 107 -1.85 -5.61 -9.06
CA LEU A 107 -1.24 -5.25 -10.34
C LEU A 107 -2.28 -5.14 -11.47
N ARG A 108 -3.20 -6.11 -11.53
CA ARG A 108 -4.25 -6.13 -12.56
C ARG A 108 -5.17 -4.91 -12.45
N VAL A 109 -5.66 -4.60 -11.25
CA VAL A 109 -6.60 -3.49 -11.07
C VAL A 109 -5.92 -2.14 -11.27
N ILE A 110 -4.66 -1.99 -10.85
CA ILE A 110 -3.91 -0.75 -11.12
C ILE A 110 -3.73 -0.57 -12.62
N ALA A 111 -3.28 -1.60 -13.35
CA ALA A 111 -3.06 -1.50 -14.80
C ALA A 111 -4.36 -1.17 -15.57
N ALA A 112 -5.49 -1.73 -15.14
CA ALA A 112 -6.79 -1.54 -15.78
C ALA A 112 -7.51 -0.24 -15.40
N THR A 113 -7.06 0.45 -14.34
CA THR A 113 -7.78 1.60 -13.78
C THR A 113 -6.95 2.88 -13.94
N PRO A 114 -7.33 3.79 -14.86
CA PRO A 114 -6.72 5.10 -14.96
C PRO A 114 -6.81 5.86 -13.63
N GLY A 115 -5.77 6.59 -13.25
CA GLY A 115 -5.72 7.31 -11.98
C GLY A 115 -5.52 6.42 -10.75
N ALA A 116 -5.22 5.13 -10.92
CA ALA A 116 -5.03 4.22 -9.80
C ALA A 116 -3.69 4.40 -9.09
N ILE A 117 -3.72 4.14 -7.79
CA ILE A 117 -2.57 4.03 -6.90
C ILE A 117 -2.79 2.86 -5.93
N GLY A 118 -1.75 2.10 -5.65
CA GLY A 118 -1.79 1.06 -4.65
C GLY A 118 -0.45 0.86 -3.96
N LEU A 119 -0.50 0.04 -2.91
CA LEU A 119 0.66 -0.29 -2.08
C LEU A 119 1.22 -1.67 -2.46
N TYR A 120 2.54 -1.80 -2.37
CA TYR A 120 3.24 -3.03 -2.66
C TYR A 120 4.41 -3.27 -1.70
#